data_AF-A0A661RMQ3-F1
#
_entry.id   AF-A0A661RMQ3-F1
#
_cell.length_a   1.000
_cell.length_b   1.000
_cell.length_c   1.000
_cell.angle_alpha   90.00
_cell.angle_beta   90.00
_cell.angle_gamma   90.00
#
_symmetry.space_group_name_H-M   'P 1'
#
loop_
_entity.id
_entity.type
_entity.pdbx_description
1 polymer ?
#
loop_
_entity_poly.entity_id
_entity_poly.type
_entity_poly.pdbx_seq_one_letter_code
_entity_poly.pdbx_strand_id
1 'polypeptide(L)'
;MNDYEMVTTKEVESVWGNANFGLDPDKLGIVKDTLLKLSSGYATGSTAMAIARDLKLLTKKNIITGRGQYCLYEFFGREKRITQRLSEAFKAGVNHGCNMCGYGNAEPDPNIFKKFMDDSK
;
A
#
# COMPACT_ATOMS: atom_id res chain seq x y z
N MET A 1 -1.50 -19.88 -13.51
CA MET A 1 -1.51 -18.58 -12.81
C MET A 1 -1.76 -18.89 -11.35
N ASN A 2 -0.94 -18.39 -10.43
CA ASN A 2 -1.22 -18.54 -9.01
C ASN A 2 -2.24 -17.46 -8.63
N ASP A 3 -3.43 -17.88 -8.20
CA ASP A 3 -4.48 -16.99 -7.70
C ASP A 3 -4.07 -16.53 -6.30
N TYR A 4 -3.28 -15.46 -6.23
CA TYR A 4 -2.93 -14.84 -4.96
C TYR A 4 -4.08 -13.96 -4.47
N GLU A 5 -4.49 -14.15 -3.23
CA GLU A 5 -5.55 -13.36 -2.59
C GLU A 5 -4.99 -12.22 -1.74
N MET A 6 -5.72 -11.10 -1.76
CA MET A 6 -5.40 -9.91 -0.98
C MET A 6 -5.47 -10.22 0.51
N VAL A 7 -4.52 -9.69 1.29
CA VAL A 7 -4.61 -9.78 2.74
C VAL A 7 -5.76 -8.92 3.25
N THR A 8 -6.60 -9.52 4.08
CA THR A 8 -7.78 -8.85 4.65
C THR A 8 -7.50 -8.36 6.06
N THR A 9 -8.22 -7.33 6.50
CA THR A 9 -8.15 -6.86 7.89
C THR A 9 -8.47 -7.99 8.88
N LYS A 10 -9.38 -8.90 8.54
CA LYS A 10 -9.71 -10.06 9.39
C LYS A 10 -8.53 -11.02 9.58
N GLU A 11 -7.73 -11.25 8.54
CA GLU A 11 -6.51 -12.05 8.66
C GLU A 11 -5.45 -11.33 9.50
N VAL A 12 -5.34 -10.02 9.37
CA VAL A 12 -4.43 -9.23 10.21
C VAL A 12 -4.85 -9.30 11.68
N GLU A 13 -6.15 -9.17 11.97
CA GLU A 13 -6.72 -9.31 13.31
C GLU A 13 -6.60 -10.73 13.88
N SER A 14 -6.71 -11.77 13.04
CA SER A 14 -6.62 -13.15 13.54
C SER A 14 -5.22 -13.52 14.02
N VAL A 15 -4.18 -12.93 13.40
CA VAL A 15 -2.79 -13.19 13.80
C VAL A 15 -2.31 -12.18 14.86
N TRP A 16 -2.74 -10.92 14.76
CA TRP A 16 -2.18 -9.81 15.54
C TRP A 16 -3.25 -8.88 16.15
N GLY A 17 -4.44 -9.40 16.43
CA GLY A 17 -5.56 -8.63 16.99
C GLY A 17 -5.23 -7.93 18.32
N ASN A 18 -4.41 -8.57 19.15
CA ASN A 18 -4.03 -8.05 20.47
C ASN A 18 -2.79 -7.15 20.45
N ALA A 19 -2.17 -6.94 19.30
CA ALA A 19 -0.97 -6.13 19.22
C ALA A 19 -1.30 -4.64 19.26
N ASN A 20 -0.66 -3.93 20.18
CA ASN A 20 -0.81 -2.49 20.34
C ASN A 20 0.37 -1.78 19.68
N PHE A 21 0.07 -0.98 18.65
CA PHE A 21 1.04 -0.17 17.91
C PHE A 21 0.99 1.32 18.29
N GLY A 22 0.38 1.65 19.43
CA GLY A 22 0.20 3.02 19.89
C GLY A 22 -1.14 3.61 19.46
N LEU A 23 -1.14 4.88 19.04
CA LEU A 23 -2.34 5.61 18.62
C LEU A 23 -2.84 5.09 17.26
N ASP A 24 -3.65 4.03 17.30
CA ASP A 24 -4.47 3.46 16.21
C ASP A 24 -3.91 3.61 14.79
N PRO A 25 -2.72 3.08 14.47
CA PRO A 25 -2.41 2.83 13.07
C PRO A 25 -3.35 1.73 12.57
N ASP A 26 -3.98 1.97 11.42
CA ASP A 26 -4.63 0.90 10.66
C ASP A 26 -3.64 -0.25 10.51
N LYS A 27 -3.94 -1.41 11.11
CA LYS A 27 -3.03 -2.56 11.10
C LYS A 27 -2.76 -3.05 9.68
N LEU A 28 -3.70 -2.83 8.75
CA LEU A 28 -3.48 -3.07 7.33
C LEU A 28 -2.47 -2.07 6.75
N GLY A 29 -2.51 -0.81 7.20
CA GLY A 29 -1.50 0.22 6.92
C GLY A 29 -0.09 -0.19 7.35
N ILE A 30 0.06 -0.84 8.52
CA ILE A 30 1.37 -1.38 8.95
C ILE A 30 1.89 -2.41 7.95
N VAL A 31 1.02 -3.31 7.47
CA VAL A 31 1.39 -4.31 6.46
C VAL A 31 1.76 -3.64 5.13
N LYS A 32 0.97 -2.65 4.69
CA LYS A 32 1.25 -1.83 3.50
C LYS A 32 2.62 -1.18 3.58
N ASP A 33 2.91 -0.48 4.68
CA ASP A 33 4.19 0.22 4.90
C ASP A 33 5.37 -0.74 5.00
N THR A 34 5.15 -1.90 5.62
CA THR A 34 6.17 -2.96 5.74
C THR A 34 6.57 -3.49 4.39
N LEU A 35 5.59 -3.83 3.54
CA LEU A 35 5.85 -4.31 2.19
C LEU A 35 6.52 -3.23 1.34
N LEU A 36 6.08 -1.97 1.47
CA LEU A 36 6.68 -0.85 0.75
C LEU A 36 8.16 -0.69 1.14
N LYS A 37 8.46 -0.55 2.43
CA LYS A 37 9.83 -0.40 2.93
C LYS A 37 10.75 -1.52 2.44
N LEU A 38 10.30 -2.77 2.58
CA LEU A 38 11.08 -3.93 2.14
C LEU A 38 11.27 -3.97 0.63
N SER A 39 10.25 -3.60 -0.15
CA SER A 39 10.36 -3.51 -1.61
C SER A 39 11.34 -2.42 -2.07
N SER A 40 11.49 -1.37 -1.26
CA SER A 40 12.42 -0.26 -1.50
C SER A 40 13.80 -0.47 -0.87
N GLY A 41 14.09 -1.66 -0.30
CA GLY A 41 15.38 -1.97 0.31
C GLY A 41 15.61 -1.40 1.71
N TYR A 42 14.58 -0.78 2.32
CA TYR A 42 14.65 -0.29 3.69
C TYR A 42 14.32 -1.36 4.72
N ALA A 43 14.96 -1.26 5.89
CA ALA A 43 14.63 -2.08 7.04
C ALA A 43 13.30 -1.65 7.69
N THR A 44 12.66 -2.59 8.38
CA THR A 44 11.44 -2.35 9.16
C THR A 44 11.54 -3.04 10.52
N GLY A 45 10.63 -2.69 11.45
CA GLY A 45 10.65 -3.22 12.81
C GLY A 45 10.45 -4.73 12.86
N SER A 46 11.05 -5.39 13.86
CA SER A 46 10.96 -6.85 14.07
C SER A 46 9.53 -7.35 14.18
N THR A 47 8.68 -6.60 14.89
CA THR A 47 7.25 -6.82 15.06
C THR A 47 6.50 -6.83 13.72
N ALA A 48 6.72 -5.80 12.90
CA ALA A 48 6.08 -5.68 11.59
C ALA A 48 6.55 -6.77 10.60
N MET A 49 7.84 -7.16 10.67
CA MET A 49 8.35 -8.31 9.91
C MET A 49 7.73 -9.63 10.36
N ALA A 50 7.51 -9.82 11.66
CA ALA A 50 6.86 -11.03 12.18
C ALA A 50 5.43 -11.16 11.64
N ILE A 51 4.64 -10.07 11.72
CA ILE A 51 3.29 -10.00 11.13
C ILE A 51 3.31 -10.41 9.66
N ALA A 52 4.18 -9.80 8.86
CA ALA A 52 4.23 -10.06 7.43
C ALA A 52 4.68 -11.50 7.10
N ARG A 53 5.48 -12.14 7.97
CA ARG A 53 5.82 -13.58 7.86
C ARG A 53 4.65 -14.47 8.22
N ASP A 54 3.93 -14.16 9.30
CA ASP A 54 2.79 -14.95 9.76
C ASP A 54 1.64 -14.91 8.73
N LEU A 55 1.46 -13.77 8.06
CA LEU A 55 0.53 -13.58 6.93
C LEU A 55 1.02 -14.20 5.61
N LYS A 56 2.20 -14.84 5.61
CA LYS A 56 2.85 -15.48 4.44
C LYS A 56 3.17 -14.50 3.31
N LEU A 57 3.33 -13.22 3.64
CA LEU A 57 3.73 -12.15 2.71
C LEU A 57 5.26 -12.07 2.56
N LEU A 58 5.98 -12.56 3.56
CA LEU A 58 7.44 -12.71 3.57
C LEU A 58 7.83 -14.17 3.80
N THR A 59 8.97 -14.56 3.23
CA THR A 59 9.67 -15.81 3.58
C THR A 59 10.39 -15.67 4.92
N LYS A 60 10.87 -16.79 5.47
CA LYS A 60 11.74 -16.79 6.67
C LYS A 60 13.01 -15.95 6.51
N LYS A 61 13.46 -15.72 5.27
CA LYS A 61 14.63 -14.89 4.93
C LYS A 61 14.26 -13.41 4.66
N ASN A 62 13.06 -12.99 5.03
CA ASN A 62 12.52 -11.64 4.78
C ASN A 62 12.41 -11.24 3.29
N ILE A 63 12.40 -12.24 2.38
CA ILE A 63 12.14 -12.01 0.95
C ILE A 63 10.63 -11.96 0.73
N ILE A 64 10.14 -10.97 -0.03
CA ILE A 64 8.72 -10.83 -0.37
C ILE A 64 8.25 -12.02 -1.22
N THR A 65 7.12 -12.64 -0.83
CA THR A 65 6.51 -13.76 -1.56
C THR A 65 5.67 -13.28 -2.74
N GLY A 66 5.21 -14.20 -3.61
CA GLY A 66 4.26 -13.86 -4.67
C GLY A 66 2.96 -13.23 -4.13
N ARG A 67 2.46 -13.69 -2.97
CA ARG A 67 1.31 -13.06 -2.28
C ARG A 67 1.65 -11.66 -1.79
N GLY A 68 2.85 -11.46 -1.23
CA GLY A 68 3.32 -10.14 -0.80
C GLY A 68 3.45 -9.14 -1.96
N GLN A 69 3.98 -9.59 -3.11
CA GLN A 69 4.05 -8.78 -4.33
C GLN A 69 2.66 -8.42 -4.86
N TYR A 70 1.73 -9.38 -4.86
CA TYR A 70 0.33 -9.13 -5.22
C TYR A 70 -0.30 -8.08 -4.31
N CYS A 71 -0.14 -8.20 -2.98
CA CYS A 71 -0.65 -7.24 -2.03
C CYS A 71 -0.05 -5.83 -2.25
N LEU A 72 1.26 -5.75 -2.49
CA LEU A 72 1.94 -4.49 -2.81
C LEU A 72 1.37 -3.86 -4.09
N TYR A 73 1.14 -4.66 -5.13
CA TYR A 73 0.51 -4.21 -6.37
C TYR A 73 -0.93 -3.73 -6.16
N GLU A 74 -1.73 -4.42 -5.35
CA GLU A 74 -3.10 -3.99 -5.07
C GLU A 74 -3.13 -2.70 -4.23
N PHE A 75 -2.25 -2.57 -3.23
CA PHE A 75 -2.15 -1.37 -2.39
C PHE A 75 -1.75 -0.10 -3.16
N PHE A 76 -0.78 -0.20 -4.08
CA PHE A 76 -0.18 0.98 -4.74
C PHE A 76 -0.46 1.05 -6.25
N GLY A 77 -0.71 -0.09 -6.90
CA GLY A 77 -1.03 -0.18 -8.32
C GLY A 77 -2.50 0.15 -8.65
N ARG A 78 -3.43 0.02 -7.69
CA ARG A 78 -4.80 0.55 -7.86
C ARG A 78 -4.91 2.06 -7.62
N GLU A 79 -4.06 2.63 -6.78
CA GLU A 79 -4.08 4.06 -6.46
C GLU A 79 -3.86 4.92 -7.72
N LYS A 80 -2.97 4.47 -8.63
CA LYS A 80 -2.79 5.06 -9.97
C LYS A 80 -4.02 4.91 -10.86
N ARG A 81 -4.77 3.80 -10.77
CA ARG A 81 -6.00 3.57 -11.56
C ARG A 81 -7.17 4.41 -11.05
N ILE A 82 -7.27 4.68 -9.76
CA ILE A 82 -8.30 5.56 -9.19
C ILE A 82 -8.02 7.01 -9.59
N THR A 83 -6.78 7.50 -9.45
CA THR A 83 -6.42 8.86 -9.92
C THR A 83 -6.62 9.00 -11.42
N GLN A 84 -6.27 7.99 -12.22
CA GLN A 84 -6.47 8.02 -13.67
C GLN A 84 -7.96 7.98 -14.04
N ARG A 85 -8.77 7.10 -13.44
CA ARG A 85 -10.23 7.05 -13.64
C ARG A 85 -10.97 8.28 -13.13
N LEU A 86 -10.54 8.84 -12.01
CA LEU A 86 -11.09 10.10 -11.50
C LEU A 86 -10.70 11.25 -12.42
N SER A 87 -9.46 11.30 -12.93
CA SER A 87 -9.04 12.32 -13.91
C SER A 87 -9.76 12.19 -15.25
N GLU A 88 -10.05 10.97 -15.70
CA GLU A 88 -10.82 10.67 -16.91
C GLU A 88 -12.31 11.01 -16.70
N ALA A 89 -12.89 10.68 -15.55
CA ALA A 89 -14.25 11.07 -15.18
C ALA A 89 -14.40 12.59 -15.01
N PHE A 90 -13.37 13.27 -14.52
CA PHE A 90 -13.32 14.73 -14.43
C PHE A 90 -13.22 15.37 -15.82
N LYS A 91 -12.42 14.80 -16.73
CA LYS A 91 -12.34 15.22 -18.15
C LYS A 91 -13.61 14.90 -18.95
N ALA A 92 -14.34 13.84 -18.58
CA ALA A 92 -15.58 13.41 -19.22
C ALA A 92 -16.84 14.19 -18.76
N GLY A 93 -16.69 15.18 -17.88
CA GLY A 93 -17.74 16.18 -17.63
C GLY A 93 -18.89 15.72 -16.74
N VAL A 94 -18.60 15.33 -15.48
CA VAL A 94 -19.63 15.23 -14.45
C VAL A 94 -19.67 16.54 -13.65
N ASN A 95 -20.54 17.44 -14.10
CA ASN A 95 -21.10 18.53 -13.30
C ASN A 95 -21.97 17.93 -12.18
N HIS A 96 -21.41 17.48 -11.06
CA HIS A 96 -22.15 17.37 -9.80
C HIS A 96 -21.24 17.77 -8.64
N GLY A 97 -21.56 18.93 -8.06
CA GLY A 97 -20.86 19.46 -6.91
C GLY A 97 -20.93 18.50 -5.74
N CYS A 98 -19.79 18.28 -5.09
CA CYS A 98 -19.75 17.84 -3.71
C CYS A 98 -18.70 18.69 -2.99
N ASN A 99 -19.21 19.69 -2.29
CA ASN A 99 -18.51 20.52 -1.33
C ASN A 99 -18.23 19.62 -0.11
N MET A 100 -16.97 19.28 0.16
CA MET A 100 -16.40 18.86 1.45
C MET A 100 -15.14 18.03 1.19
N CYS A 101 -13.97 18.69 1.23
CA CYS A 101 -12.69 18.18 1.71
C CYS A 101 -11.64 19.27 1.43
N GLY A 102 -11.40 20.13 2.42
CA GLY A 102 -10.45 21.23 2.37
C GLY A 102 -8.99 20.76 2.45
N TYR A 103 -8.52 19.99 1.48
CA TYR A 103 -7.08 19.82 1.24
C TYR A 103 -6.70 20.61 0.00
N GLY A 104 -5.97 21.70 0.24
CA GLY A 104 -5.53 22.64 -0.77
C GLY A 104 -4.76 21.96 -1.92
N ASN A 105 -4.93 22.56 -3.09
CA ASN A 105 -4.35 22.22 -4.37
C ASN A 105 -2.82 22.10 -4.32
N ALA A 106 -2.27 20.94 -3.95
CA ALA A 106 -0.95 20.54 -4.39
C ALA A 106 -1.15 19.57 -5.56
N GLU A 107 -1.01 20.08 -6.78
CA GLU A 107 -0.94 19.22 -7.97
C GLU A 107 0.21 18.23 -7.77
N PRO A 108 -0.05 16.90 -7.76
CA PRO A 108 1.04 15.93 -7.67
C PRO A 108 1.87 16.01 -8.94
N ASP A 109 3.16 16.36 -8.82
CA ASP A 109 4.09 16.40 -9.94
C ASP A 109 4.07 15.04 -10.67
N PRO A 110 3.60 14.99 -11.93
CA PRO A 110 3.46 13.74 -12.68
C PRO A 110 4.81 13.04 -12.94
N ASN A 111 5.94 13.71 -12.69
CA ASN A 111 7.28 13.17 -12.90
C ASN A 111 7.98 12.69 -11.62
N ILE A 112 7.33 12.76 -10.45
CA ILE A 112 7.98 12.36 -9.18
C ILE A 112 8.40 10.89 -9.16
N PHE A 113 7.63 10.03 -9.84
CA PHE A 113 7.94 8.61 -10.00
C PHE A 113 9.09 8.34 -10.96
N LYS A 114 9.28 9.20 -11.97
CA LYS A 114 10.38 9.07 -12.92
C LYS A 114 11.71 9.45 -12.26
N LYS A 115 11.69 10.53 -11.48
CA LYS A 115 12.82 10.95 -10.64
C LYS A 115 13.24 9.85 -9.66
N PHE A 116 12.28 9.19 -9.00
CA PHE A 116 12.56 8.08 -8.07
C PHE A 116 13.16 6.83 -8.75
N MET A 117 12.80 6.57 -10.01
CA MET A 117 13.34 5.45 -10.80
C MET A 117 14.71 5.75 -11.40
N ASP A 118 14.97 7.00 -11.77
CA ASP A 118 16.25 7.42 -12.36
C ASP A 118 17.34 7.62 -11.30
N ASP A 119 16.98 8.01 -10.06
CA ASP A 119 17.92 8.17 -8.93
C ASP A 119 18.36 6.83 -8.30
N SER A 120 17.83 5.70 -8.76
CA SER A 120 18.13 4.36 -8.23
C SER A 120 19.10 3.55 -9.11
N LYS A 121 19.88 4.21 -9.98
CA LYS A 121 20.96 3.61 -10.78
C LYS A 121 22.35 3.98 -10.27
#